data_AF-A0A2E6S592-F1
#
_entry.id   AF-A0A2E6S592-F1
#
_cell.length_a   1.000
_cell.length_b   1.000
_cell.length_c   1.000
_cell.angle_alpha   90.00
_cell.angle_beta   90.00
_cell.angle_gamma   90.00
#
_symmetry.space_group_name_H-M   'P 1'
#
loop_
_entity.id
_entity.type
_entity.pdbx_description
1 polymer ?
#
loop_
_entity_poly.entity_id
_entity_poly.type
_entity_poly.pdbx_seq_one_letter_code
_entity_poly.pdbx_strand_id
1 'polypeptide(L)'
;MKTALSVAFAAVAAILPTRSEELPASLDKPYLGCWLAFSESRDFEFLIGGDGDSELFFEKDRKRLMTGGCTLKVYYVLEERVGKGEKARWSYRRIVQDGFEEFGKETDDPPLGKPVSFTATYTGGTKVKVSHIFSKRGVEISTRIVDKGEARGELRAGVKILVGDLFRHIDDEDLEKKETEAKLEETEASVLPVGERRAKRIKFEDYEVNLTKEFPKGARAFALESDRYADHEFELTTANPDYGVISFEQKREVIHGFHVNWFPEPAKVSEKDARLVIRVK
;
A
#
# COMPACT_ATOMS: atom_id res chain seq x y z
N MET A 1 30.93 -33.83 -78.64
CA MET A 1 31.95 -32.76 -78.51
C MET A 1 31.38 -31.65 -77.66
N LYS A 2 32.16 -31.17 -76.68
CA LYS A 2 31.98 -29.97 -75.84
C LYS A 2 30.96 -30.14 -74.68
N THR A 3 31.42 -30.38 -73.44
CA THR A 3 31.74 -29.39 -72.35
C THR A 3 30.52 -28.55 -71.96
N ALA A 4 30.17 -28.27 -70.71
CA ALA A 4 30.76 -28.51 -69.40
C ALA A 4 29.69 -28.21 -68.31
N LEU A 5 29.97 -28.70 -67.11
CA LEU A 5 29.68 -28.14 -65.78
C LEU A 5 28.63 -27.01 -65.66
N SER A 6 27.64 -27.22 -64.78
CA SER A 6 27.32 -26.26 -63.73
C SER A 6 26.61 -26.97 -62.58
N VAL A 7 27.31 -27.02 -61.45
CA VAL A 7 26.81 -27.37 -60.13
C VAL A 7 25.81 -26.30 -59.70
N ALA A 8 24.59 -26.69 -59.36
CA ALA A 8 23.67 -25.85 -58.60
C ALA A 8 23.23 -26.65 -57.37
N PHE A 9 23.96 -26.41 -56.28
CA PHE A 9 23.50 -26.65 -54.92
C PHE A 9 22.24 -25.79 -54.70
N ALA A 10 21.08 -26.42 -54.54
CA ALA A 10 19.90 -25.76 -53.98
C ALA A 10 19.47 -26.58 -52.77
N ALA A 11 19.75 -26.00 -51.61
CA ALA A 11 19.48 -26.56 -50.30
C ALA A 11 17.99 -26.90 -50.14
N VAL A 12 17.73 -28.14 -49.72
CA VAL A 12 16.46 -28.52 -49.10
C VAL A 12 16.41 -27.79 -47.76
N ALA A 13 15.81 -26.59 -47.74
CA ALA A 13 15.38 -25.98 -46.50
C ALA A 13 14.16 -26.77 -46.02
N ALA A 14 14.43 -27.81 -45.23
CA ALA A 14 13.41 -28.49 -44.46
C ALA A 14 12.71 -27.46 -43.59
N ILE A 15 11.45 -27.16 -43.92
CA ILE A 15 10.54 -26.44 -43.04
C ILE A 15 10.23 -27.40 -41.88
N LEU A 16 11.13 -27.42 -40.89
CA LEU A 16 10.79 -27.95 -39.59
C LEU A 16 9.75 -27.01 -39.01
N PRO A 17 8.56 -27.48 -38.61
CA PRO A 17 7.68 -26.67 -37.80
C PRO A 17 8.46 -26.36 -36.53
N THR A 18 8.81 -25.09 -36.33
CA THR A 18 9.19 -24.58 -35.02
C THR A 18 7.98 -24.83 -34.13
N ARG A 19 7.96 -26.00 -33.45
CA ARG A 19 7.15 -26.17 -32.26
C ARG A 19 7.60 -25.02 -31.37
N SER A 20 6.73 -24.04 -31.20
CA SER A 20 6.81 -23.14 -30.07
C SER A 20 6.92 -24.08 -28.87
N GLU A 21 8.11 -24.18 -28.28
CA GLU A 21 8.24 -24.72 -26.95
C GLU A 21 7.31 -23.87 -26.11
N GLU A 22 6.17 -24.46 -25.72
CA GLU A 22 5.35 -23.92 -24.67
C GLU A 22 6.31 -23.65 -23.50
N LEU A 23 6.28 -22.40 -23.02
CA LEU A 23 6.99 -22.01 -21.82
C LEU A 23 6.79 -23.12 -20.77
N PRO A 24 7.86 -23.61 -20.11
CA PRO A 24 7.72 -24.68 -19.15
C PRO A 24 6.62 -24.29 -18.16
N ALA A 25 5.59 -25.14 -18.05
CA ALA A 25 4.55 -25.04 -17.05
C ALA A 25 5.19 -25.32 -15.68
N SER A 26 5.92 -24.33 -15.15
CA SER A 26 6.51 -24.37 -13.83
C SER A 26 6.10 -23.12 -13.08
N LEU A 27 4.85 -23.11 -12.64
CA LEU A 27 4.46 -22.50 -11.37
C LEU A 27 3.61 -23.55 -10.65
N ASP A 28 4.27 -24.56 -10.06
CA ASP A 28 3.67 -25.57 -9.16
C ASP A 28 3.08 -24.96 -7.88
N LYS A 29 3.07 -23.63 -7.76
CA LYS A 29 2.31 -22.90 -6.76
C LYS A 29 1.29 -22.04 -7.49
N PRO A 30 -0.02 -22.14 -7.19
CA PRO A 30 -0.97 -21.13 -7.65
C PRO A 30 -0.42 -19.76 -7.25
N TYR A 31 -0.59 -18.75 -8.10
CA TYR A 31 -0.34 -17.36 -7.71
C TYR A 31 -1.09 -17.15 -6.40
N LEU A 32 -0.37 -17.04 -5.28
CA LEU A 32 -1.04 -16.79 -4.00
C LEU A 32 -1.85 -15.50 -4.21
N GLY A 33 -3.07 -15.48 -3.70
CA GLY A 33 -4.18 -14.72 -4.27
C GLY A 33 -3.89 -13.25 -4.58
N CYS A 34 -3.90 -12.88 -5.86
CA CYS A 34 -4.05 -11.50 -6.28
C CYS A 34 -5.54 -11.11 -6.23
N TRP A 35 -5.89 -10.14 -5.40
CA TRP A 35 -7.19 -9.47 -5.49
C TRP A 35 -6.96 -8.15 -6.21
N LEU A 36 -7.56 -7.98 -7.38
CA LEU A 36 -7.60 -6.69 -8.08
C LEU A 36 -8.96 -6.10 -7.77
N ALA A 37 -8.99 -4.98 -7.08
CA ALA A 37 -10.22 -4.27 -6.79
C ALA A 37 -10.26 -2.97 -7.57
N PHE A 38 -11.27 -2.88 -8.44
CA PHE A 38 -11.60 -1.66 -9.15
C PHE A 38 -12.62 -0.86 -8.34
N SER A 39 -12.39 0.45 -8.29
CA SER A 39 -13.48 1.39 -8.14
C SER A 39 -14.07 1.66 -9.51
N GLU A 40 -15.40 1.78 -9.64
CA GLU A 40 -16.00 2.32 -10.87
C GLU A 40 -15.61 3.81 -11.12
N SER A 41 -14.97 4.46 -10.15
CA SER A 41 -14.25 5.70 -10.36
C SER A 41 -12.90 5.35 -11.01
N ARG A 42 -12.61 5.93 -12.18
CA ARG A 42 -11.47 5.58 -13.06
C ARG A 42 -10.12 6.07 -12.53
N ASP A 43 -10.02 6.20 -11.21
CA ASP A 43 -9.03 7.04 -10.54
C ASP A 43 -8.04 6.19 -9.75
N PHE A 44 -8.38 4.94 -9.42
CA PHE A 44 -7.47 4.04 -8.73
C PHE A 44 -7.76 2.56 -8.94
N GLU A 45 -6.72 1.76 -8.70
CA GLU A 45 -6.76 0.32 -8.60
C GLU A 45 -6.11 -0.13 -7.28
N PHE A 46 -6.74 -1.07 -6.57
CA PHE A 46 -6.19 -1.62 -5.34
C PHE A 46 -5.86 -3.11 -5.50
N LEU A 47 -4.61 -3.48 -5.24
CA LEU A 47 -4.10 -4.84 -5.38
C LEU A 47 -3.75 -5.42 -4.01
N ILE A 48 -4.19 -6.63 -3.72
CA ILE A 48 -3.69 -7.46 -2.60
C ILE A 48 -2.91 -8.61 -3.23
N GLY A 49 -1.61 -8.68 -2.97
CA GLY A 49 -0.74 -9.77 -3.40
C GLY A 49 -0.88 -11.02 -2.54
N GLY A 50 -0.39 -12.14 -3.07
CA GLY A 50 -0.44 -13.44 -2.39
C GLY A 50 0.41 -13.58 -1.14
N ASP A 51 1.39 -12.70 -1.00
CA ASP A 51 2.21 -12.50 0.19
C ASP A 51 1.58 -11.49 1.16
N GLY A 52 0.32 -11.11 0.95
CA GLY A 52 -0.41 -10.17 1.77
C GLY A 52 0.10 -8.74 1.70
N ASP A 53 1.05 -8.41 0.82
CA ASP A 53 1.38 -7.01 0.53
C ASP A 53 0.26 -6.40 -0.31
N SER A 54 -0.05 -5.12 -0.08
CA SER A 54 -1.10 -4.46 -0.85
C SER A 54 -0.61 -3.14 -1.41
N GLU A 55 -1.10 -2.76 -2.58
CA GLU A 55 -0.72 -1.53 -3.25
C GLU A 55 -1.95 -0.84 -3.84
N LEU A 56 -2.06 0.47 -3.63
CA LEU A 56 -3.00 1.34 -4.32
C LEU A 56 -2.25 2.07 -5.44
N PHE A 57 -2.71 1.87 -6.66
CA PHE A 57 -2.25 2.58 -7.85
C PHE A 57 -3.26 3.67 -8.18
N PHE A 58 -2.77 4.87 -8.44
CA PHE A 58 -3.60 5.91 -9.06
C PHE A 58 -3.69 5.65 -10.56
N GLU A 59 -4.81 6.00 -11.18
CA GLU A 59 -5.04 5.84 -12.61
C GLU A 59 -5.30 7.20 -13.27
N LYS A 60 -4.64 7.44 -14.41
CA LYS A 60 -4.96 8.55 -15.31
C LYS A 60 -5.23 7.97 -16.69
N ASP A 61 -6.32 8.38 -17.33
CA ASP A 61 -6.70 7.90 -18.67
C ASP A 61 -6.74 6.36 -18.81
N ARG A 62 -7.21 5.66 -17.76
CA ARG A 62 -7.26 4.19 -17.67
C ARG A 62 -5.89 3.50 -17.73
N LYS A 63 -4.85 4.18 -17.28
CA LYS A 63 -3.51 3.63 -17.14
C LYS A 63 -3.00 3.88 -15.73
N ARG A 64 -2.48 2.83 -15.10
CA ARG A 64 -1.77 2.94 -13.81
C ARG A 64 -0.63 3.94 -13.90
N LEU A 65 -0.54 4.81 -12.89
CA LEU A 65 0.63 5.62 -12.65
C LEU A 65 1.75 4.75 -12.05
N MET A 66 2.51 4.08 -12.91
CA MET A 66 3.59 3.16 -12.50
C MET A 66 4.93 3.86 -12.21
N THR A 67 4.99 5.18 -12.33
CA THR A 67 6.29 5.89 -12.36
C THR A 67 6.75 6.21 -10.94
N GLY A 68 7.90 5.68 -10.49
CA GLY A 68 8.68 6.13 -9.33
C GLY A 68 7.91 6.63 -8.09
N GLY A 69 7.36 5.72 -7.29
CA GLY A 69 6.76 6.05 -5.98
C GLY A 69 5.32 6.58 -6.01
N CYS A 70 4.65 6.61 -7.17
CA CYS A 70 3.25 7.04 -7.30
C CYS A 70 2.21 6.00 -6.83
N THR A 71 2.56 5.17 -5.86
CA THR A 71 1.66 4.16 -5.30
C THR A 71 1.66 4.26 -3.79
N LEU A 72 0.53 3.94 -3.17
CA LEU A 72 0.49 3.77 -1.72
C LEU A 72 0.74 2.30 -1.44
N LYS A 73 1.89 1.99 -0.83
CA LYS A 73 2.16 0.62 -0.37
C LYS A 73 1.54 0.43 1.00
N VAL A 74 0.72 -0.59 1.13
CA VAL A 74 -0.10 -0.88 2.30
C VAL A 74 0.39 -2.19 2.92
N TYR A 75 0.93 -2.08 4.13
CA TYR A 75 1.46 -3.19 4.91
C TYR A 75 0.58 -3.46 6.13
N TYR A 76 0.34 -4.73 6.44
CA TYR A 76 -0.36 -5.13 7.67
C TYR A 76 0.65 -5.40 8.77
N VAL A 77 0.59 -4.60 9.84
CA VAL A 77 1.60 -4.63 10.91
C VAL A 77 1.02 -5.18 12.20
N LEU A 78 1.84 -5.95 12.91
CA LEU A 78 1.59 -6.36 14.28
C LEU A 78 2.72 -5.81 15.16
N GLU A 79 2.34 -5.15 16.23
CA GLU A 79 3.27 -4.65 17.23
C GLU A 79 2.98 -5.25 18.60
N GLU A 80 4.03 -5.59 19.32
CA GLU A 80 3.97 -6.02 20.72
C GLU A 80 4.69 -5.01 21.59
N ARG A 81 4.07 -4.64 22.71
CA ARG A 81 4.70 -3.83 23.73
C ARG A 81 5.67 -4.68 24.54
N VAL A 82 6.96 -4.41 24.38
CA VAL A 82 8.06 -5.11 25.04
C VAL A 82 8.73 -4.21 26.09
N GLY A 83 9.18 -4.80 27.20
CA GLY A 83 9.75 -4.07 28.34
C GLY A 83 8.73 -3.75 29.44
N LYS A 84 9.18 -3.04 30.48
CA LYS A 84 8.34 -2.65 31.64
C LYS A 84 8.55 -1.17 31.97
N GLY A 85 7.51 -0.50 32.45
CA GLY A 85 7.54 0.90 32.87
C GLY A 85 7.90 1.86 31.72
N GLU A 86 8.74 2.86 32.02
CA GLU A 86 9.16 3.90 31.06
C GLU A 86 10.00 3.38 29.88
N LYS A 87 10.55 2.16 29.98
CA LYS A 87 11.31 1.52 28.88
C LYS A 87 10.43 0.69 27.95
N ALA A 88 9.12 0.65 28.20
CA ALA A 88 8.20 -0.08 27.34
C ALA A 88 8.15 0.56 25.95
N ARG A 89 8.44 -0.22 24.92
CA ARG A 89 8.40 0.22 23.52
C ARG A 89 7.60 -0.76 22.68
N TRP A 90 7.03 -0.27 21.60
CA TRP A 90 6.44 -1.12 20.57
C TRP A 90 7.54 -1.74 19.72
N SER A 91 7.44 -3.05 19.50
CA SER A 91 8.32 -3.82 18.62
C SER A 91 7.49 -4.50 17.56
N TYR A 92 7.91 -4.37 16.31
CA TYR A 92 7.26 -5.03 15.18
C TYR A 92 7.50 -6.54 15.22
N ARG A 93 6.45 -7.29 14.93
CA ARG A 93 6.49 -8.71 14.58
C ARG A 93 6.36 -8.85 13.06
N ARG A 94 7.08 -9.79 12.47
CA ARG A 94 7.06 -10.00 11.01
C ARG A 94 5.97 -11.00 10.67
N ILE A 95 5.36 -10.87 9.50
CA ILE A 95 4.53 -11.94 8.94
C ILE A 95 5.46 -13.12 8.61
N VAL A 96 5.03 -14.34 8.92
CA VAL A 96 5.76 -15.56 8.58
C VAL A 96 5.61 -15.81 7.08
N GLN A 97 6.68 -16.24 6.42
CA GLN A 97 6.62 -16.65 5.01
C GLN A 97 5.57 -17.75 4.83
N ASP A 98 4.72 -17.63 3.81
CA ASP A 98 3.57 -18.53 3.56
C ASP A 98 2.58 -18.60 4.74
N GLY A 99 2.61 -17.63 5.66
CA GLY A 99 1.80 -17.58 6.89
C GLY A 99 0.36 -17.10 6.68
N PHE A 100 -0.18 -17.23 5.48
CA PHE A 100 -1.48 -16.69 5.12
C PHE A 100 -2.52 -17.79 4.90
N GLU A 101 -3.69 -17.61 5.50
CA GLU A 101 -4.80 -18.56 5.50
C GLU A 101 -6.11 -17.85 5.12
N GLU A 102 -7.14 -18.65 4.80
CA GLU A 102 -8.52 -18.17 4.55
C GLU A 102 -8.66 -17.19 3.37
N PHE A 103 -7.77 -17.25 2.37
CA PHE A 103 -8.00 -16.51 1.13
C PHE A 103 -9.30 -16.96 0.47
N GLY A 104 -10.16 -15.99 0.16
CA GLY A 104 -11.21 -16.22 -0.84
C GLY A 104 -10.59 -16.49 -2.22
N LYS A 105 -11.44 -16.97 -3.14
CA LYS A 105 -11.02 -17.20 -4.53
C LYS A 105 -10.54 -15.89 -5.17
N GLU A 106 -9.43 -15.95 -5.89
CA GLU A 106 -8.92 -14.85 -6.72
C GLU A 106 -10.02 -14.30 -7.63
N THR A 107 -10.07 -12.97 -7.70
CA THR A 107 -11.01 -12.25 -8.54
C THR A 107 -10.47 -10.86 -8.87
N ASP A 108 -10.79 -10.44 -10.08
CA ASP A 108 -10.62 -9.09 -10.60
C ASP A 108 -11.86 -8.21 -10.40
N ASP A 109 -12.93 -8.75 -9.82
CA ASP A 109 -14.20 -8.05 -9.56
C ASP A 109 -14.71 -8.40 -8.15
N PRO A 110 -14.06 -7.90 -7.08
CA PRO A 110 -14.44 -8.20 -5.72
C PRO A 110 -15.83 -7.61 -5.40
N PRO A 111 -16.65 -8.32 -4.60
CA PRO A 111 -18.00 -7.89 -4.33
C PRO A 111 -18.03 -6.59 -3.53
N LEU A 112 -18.56 -5.53 -4.14
CA LEU A 112 -18.71 -4.22 -3.49
C LEU A 112 -19.54 -4.32 -2.20
N GLY A 113 -19.07 -3.66 -1.15
CA GLY A 113 -19.73 -3.61 0.16
C GLY A 113 -19.68 -4.92 0.96
N LYS A 114 -19.07 -5.99 0.44
CA LYS A 114 -18.87 -7.25 1.16
C LYS A 114 -17.41 -7.40 1.61
N PRO A 115 -17.16 -7.99 2.78
CA PRO A 115 -15.81 -8.19 3.28
C PRO A 115 -15.10 -9.28 2.49
N VAL A 116 -13.89 -8.94 2.05
CA VAL A 116 -12.86 -9.84 1.55
C VAL A 116 -11.79 -9.93 2.62
N SER A 117 -11.46 -11.12 3.10
CA SER A 117 -10.55 -11.26 4.23
C SER A 117 -9.59 -12.40 4.07
N PHE A 118 -8.45 -12.28 4.72
CA PHE A 118 -7.48 -13.34 4.93
C PHE A 118 -6.97 -13.26 6.38
N THR A 119 -6.36 -14.34 6.85
CA THR A 119 -5.73 -14.40 8.16
C THR A 119 -4.22 -14.53 7.98
N ALA A 120 -3.45 -13.58 8.54
CA ALA A 120 -1.99 -13.58 8.50
C ALA A 120 -1.42 -14.04 9.84
N THR A 121 -0.41 -14.92 9.79
CA THR A 121 0.33 -15.44 10.93
C THR A 121 1.64 -14.69 11.07
N TYR A 122 1.87 -14.13 12.25
CA TYR A 122 3.08 -13.39 12.59
C TYR A 122 4.03 -14.23 13.43
N THR A 123 5.31 -13.84 13.46
CA THR A 123 6.35 -14.45 14.31
C THR A 123 5.85 -14.59 15.75
N GLY A 124 6.02 -15.78 16.34
CA GLY A 124 5.48 -16.14 17.66
C GLY A 124 4.01 -16.61 17.63
N GLY A 125 3.48 -16.95 16.45
CA GLY A 125 2.20 -17.65 16.28
C GLY A 125 0.95 -16.77 16.38
N THR A 126 1.09 -15.45 16.55
CA THR A 126 -0.06 -14.55 16.61
C THR A 126 -0.76 -14.50 15.24
N LYS A 127 -2.07 -14.71 15.21
CA LYS A 127 -2.89 -14.63 14.00
C LYS A 127 -3.73 -13.37 13.98
N VAL A 128 -3.70 -12.66 12.86
CA VAL A 128 -4.48 -11.44 12.63
C VAL A 128 -5.35 -11.64 11.40
N LYS A 129 -6.65 -11.45 11.57
CA LYS A 129 -7.59 -11.35 10.46
C LYS A 129 -7.57 -9.94 9.90
N VAL A 130 -7.33 -9.83 8.61
CA VAL A 130 -7.39 -8.58 7.84
C VAL A 130 -8.62 -8.65 6.95
N SER A 131 -9.45 -7.61 6.96
CA SER A 131 -10.65 -7.56 6.11
C SER A 131 -10.69 -6.25 5.33
N HIS A 132 -11.02 -6.37 4.06
CA HIS A 132 -11.17 -5.31 3.07
C HIS A 132 -12.63 -5.22 2.66
N ILE A 133 -13.18 -4.01 2.60
CA ILE A 133 -14.49 -3.77 2.01
C ILE A 133 -14.32 -2.74 0.91
N PHE A 134 -14.55 -3.19 -0.31
CA PHE A 134 -14.38 -2.36 -1.50
C PHE A 134 -15.63 -1.53 -1.79
N SER A 135 -15.40 -0.32 -2.29
CA SER A 135 -16.45 0.61 -2.71
C SER A 135 -16.00 1.37 -3.95
N LYS A 136 -16.94 2.05 -4.60
CA LYS A 136 -16.66 2.94 -5.76
C LYS A 136 -15.87 4.22 -5.42
N ARG A 137 -15.38 4.36 -4.20
CA ARG A 137 -14.63 5.56 -3.77
C ARG A 137 -13.33 5.21 -3.07
N GLY A 138 -13.06 3.91 -2.86
CA GLY A 138 -12.01 3.51 -1.96
C GLY A 138 -12.20 2.13 -1.34
N VAL A 139 -11.31 1.83 -0.39
CA VAL A 139 -11.28 0.59 0.38
C VAL A 139 -11.35 0.89 1.87
N GLU A 140 -12.13 0.10 2.60
CA GLU A 140 -12.10 0.08 4.06
C GLU A 140 -11.31 -1.13 4.54
N ILE A 141 -10.42 -0.93 5.51
CA ILE A 141 -9.53 -1.97 6.05
C ILE A 141 -9.75 -2.09 7.55
N SER A 142 -9.97 -3.31 8.04
CA SER A 142 -9.96 -3.64 9.48
C SER A 142 -8.94 -4.72 9.79
N THR A 143 -8.35 -4.62 10.98
CA THR A 143 -7.41 -5.61 11.52
C THR A 143 -7.94 -6.12 12.86
N ARG A 144 -7.92 -7.44 13.06
CA ARG A 144 -8.35 -8.07 14.31
C ARG A 144 -7.44 -9.21 14.69
N ILE A 145 -6.87 -9.16 15.89
CA ILE A 145 -6.13 -10.29 16.46
C ILE A 145 -7.12 -11.39 16.80
N VAL A 146 -6.95 -12.57 16.19
CA VAL A 146 -7.81 -13.74 16.40
C VAL A 146 -7.13 -14.80 17.28
N ASP A 147 -5.80 -14.85 17.27
CA ASP A 147 -5.00 -15.66 18.18
C ASP A 147 -3.79 -14.85 18.64
N LYS A 148 -3.49 -14.86 19.94
CA LYS A 148 -2.32 -14.17 20.50
C LYS A 148 -1.04 -14.98 20.36
N GLY A 149 -1.12 -16.29 20.15
CA GLY A 149 0.03 -17.18 20.13
C GLY A 149 0.84 -17.07 21.42
N GLU A 150 2.16 -16.94 21.30
CA GLU A 150 3.09 -16.87 22.44
C GLU A 150 3.26 -15.45 23.01
N ALA A 151 2.54 -14.47 22.49
CA ALA A 151 2.66 -13.08 22.92
C ALA A 151 2.24 -12.92 24.39
N ARG A 152 3.09 -12.20 25.14
CA ARG A 152 2.86 -11.90 26.56
C ARG A 152 2.60 -10.41 26.79
N GLY A 153 3.04 -9.57 25.87
CA GLY A 153 2.82 -8.13 25.91
C GLY A 153 1.44 -7.72 25.40
N GLU A 154 1.16 -6.42 25.53
CA GLU A 154 0.05 -5.78 24.84
C GLU A 154 0.30 -5.87 23.32
N LEU A 155 -0.70 -6.29 22.56
CA LEU A 155 -0.62 -6.42 21.12
C LEU A 155 -1.53 -5.39 20.45
N ARG A 156 -1.06 -4.81 19.34
CA ARG A 156 -1.89 -4.04 18.42
C ARG A 156 -1.59 -4.44 16.99
N ALA A 157 -2.64 -4.66 16.21
CA ALA A 157 -2.55 -4.93 14.78
C ALA A 157 -3.11 -3.72 14.03
N GLY A 158 -2.43 -3.26 13.00
CA GLY A 158 -2.79 -2.06 12.27
C GLY A 158 -2.35 -2.10 10.81
N VAL A 159 -2.44 -0.95 10.17
CA VAL A 159 -2.10 -0.76 8.76
C VAL A 159 -1.00 0.30 8.68
N LYS A 160 0.06 0.03 7.94
CA LYS A 160 1.16 0.94 7.67
C LYS A 160 1.17 1.26 6.20
N ILE A 161 0.96 2.53 5.86
CA ILE A 161 0.94 3.01 4.50
C ILE A 161 2.24 3.78 4.25
N LEU A 162 2.99 3.38 3.24
CA LEU A 162 4.12 4.15 2.73
C LEU A 162 3.60 5.12 1.67
N VAL A 163 3.69 6.41 1.98
CA VAL A 163 3.62 7.49 0.98
C VAL A 163 5.02 7.61 0.40
N GLY A 164 5.15 7.33 -0.90
CA GLY A 164 6.43 7.37 -1.60
C GLY A 164 6.99 8.78 -1.73
N ASP A 165 8.20 8.88 -2.28
CA ASP A 165 8.83 10.16 -2.59
C ASP A 165 7.96 10.98 -3.54
N LEU A 166 7.79 12.26 -3.22
CA LEU A 166 6.94 13.15 -4.02
C LEU A 166 7.60 13.55 -5.34
N PHE A 167 8.93 13.38 -5.46
CA PHE A 167 9.68 13.59 -6.70
C PHE A 167 10.71 12.50 -6.97
N ARG A 168 10.93 12.21 -8.25
CA ARG A 168 11.87 11.18 -8.70
C ARG A 168 13.34 11.60 -8.59
N HIS A 169 13.61 12.89 -8.69
CA HIS A 169 14.95 13.50 -8.68
C HIS A 169 15.27 14.14 -7.34
N ILE A 170 14.69 13.62 -6.26
CA ILE A 170 14.76 14.26 -4.95
C ILE A 170 16.17 14.29 -4.35
N ASP A 171 17.02 13.37 -4.81
CA ASP A 171 18.43 13.27 -4.42
C ASP A 171 19.37 13.86 -5.51
N ASP A 172 18.85 14.51 -6.56
CA ASP A 172 19.72 15.25 -7.51
C ASP A 172 20.29 16.48 -6.79
N GLU A 173 21.60 16.46 -6.53
CA GLU A 173 22.34 17.56 -5.88
C GLU A 173 22.25 18.90 -6.65
N ASP A 174 21.73 18.86 -7.88
CA ASP A 174 21.63 20.00 -8.80
C ASP A 174 20.27 20.75 -8.77
N LEU A 175 19.26 20.28 -8.02
CA LEU A 175 18.00 21.02 -7.90
C LEU A 175 18.15 22.18 -6.91
N GLU A 176 18.11 23.41 -7.42
CA GLU A 176 18.06 24.60 -6.56
C GLU A 176 16.77 24.57 -5.71
N LYS A 177 16.87 25.05 -4.46
CA LYS A 177 15.75 25.13 -3.50
C LYS A 177 14.45 25.67 -4.12
N LYS A 178 14.57 26.72 -4.94
CA LYS A 178 13.45 27.38 -5.62
C LYS A 178 12.75 26.48 -6.66
N GLU A 179 13.50 25.62 -7.35
CA GLU A 179 12.94 24.67 -8.31
C GLU A 179 12.19 23.53 -7.60
N THR A 180 12.66 23.12 -6.42
CA THR A 180 11.98 22.14 -5.57
C THR A 180 10.71 22.72 -4.95
N GLU A 181 10.77 23.96 -4.43
CA GLU A 181 9.60 24.69 -3.91
C GLU A 181 8.52 24.87 -4.99
N ALA A 182 8.90 25.26 -6.21
CA ALA A 182 7.96 25.41 -7.32
C ALA A 182 7.24 24.11 -7.69
N LYS A 183 7.89 22.95 -7.55
CA LYS A 183 7.26 21.65 -7.78
C LYS A 183 6.32 21.23 -6.66
N LEU A 184 6.43 21.84 -5.49
CA LEU A 184 5.63 21.56 -4.29
C LEU A 184 4.50 22.56 -4.08
N GLU A 185 4.42 23.61 -4.89
CA GLU A 185 3.44 24.69 -4.76
C GLU A 185 1.99 24.16 -4.74
N GLU A 186 1.73 23.12 -5.53
CA GLU A 186 0.42 22.46 -5.65
C GLU A 186 0.27 21.24 -4.71
N THR A 187 1.30 20.93 -3.90
CA THR A 187 1.23 19.81 -2.95
C THR A 187 0.78 20.28 -1.56
N GLU A 188 -0.42 19.87 -1.16
CA GLU A 188 -1.04 20.23 0.11
C GLU A 188 -1.52 18.97 0.85
N ALA A 189 -1.28 18.93 2.17
CA ALA A 189 -1.91 17.98 3.06
C ALA A 189 -2.96 18.65 3.96
N SER A 190 -4.07 17.94 4.17
CA SER A 190 -5.08 18.29 5.16
C SER A 190 -5.03 17.30 6.31
N VAL A 191 -4.76 17.76 7.53
CA VAL A 191 -4.67 16.91 8.72
C VAL A 191 -5.71 17.33 9.73
N LEU A 192 -6.55 16.41 10.20
CA LEU A 192 -7.46 16.64 11.34
C LEU A 192 -6.87 16.01 12.60
N PRO A 193 -6.24 16.77 13.51
CA PRO A 193 -5.56 16.20 14.67
C PRO A 193 -6.52 15.57 15.68
N VAL A 194 -6.02 14.61 16.46
CA VAL A 194 -6.77 14.04 17.58
C VAL A 194 -7.06 15.15 18.62
N GLY A 195 -8.35 15.34 18.93
CA GLY A 195 -8.81 16.33 19.91
C GLY A 195 -9.10 17.72 19.33
N GLU A 196 -8.83 17.93 18.03
CA GLU A 196 -9.17 19.17 17.34
C GLU A 196 -10.45 19.03 16.51
N ARG A 197 -11.13 20.16 16.25
CA ARG A 197 -12.39 20.20 15.48
C ARG A 197 -12.19 20.64 14.03
N ARG A 198 -11.03 21.19 13.70
CA ARG A 198 -10.75 21.75 12.37
C ARG A 198 -9.51 21.09 11.81
N ALA A 199 -9.53 20.84 10.51
CA ALA A 199 -8.35 20.40 9.79
C ALA A 199 -7.34 21.55 9.68
N LYS A 200 -6.07 21.21 9.77
CA LYS A 200 -4.92 22.06 9.49
C LYS A 200 -4.45 21.76 8.08
N ARG A 201 -4.23 22.81 7.31
CA ARG A 201 -3.65 22.75 5.97
C ARG A 201 -2.14 22.90 6.11
N ILE A 202 -1.42 21.96 5.53
CA ILE A 202 0.03 21.87 5.60
C ILE A 202 0.52 21.89 4.16
N LYS A 203 1.17 22.97 3.78
CA LYS A 203 1.78 23.07 2.47
C LYS A 203 3.16 22.45 2.50
N PHE A 204 3.48 21.64 1.51
CA PHE A 204 4.77 20.94 1.49
C PHE A 204 5.89 21.80 0.86
N GLU A 205 5.55 22.99 0.35
CA GLU A 205 6.53 24.03 -0.02
C GLU A 205 7.52 24.33 1.13
N ASP A 206 7.07 24.19 2.38
CA ASP A 206 7.92 24.21 3.56
C ASP A 206 8.45 22.79 3.87
N TYR A 207 9.55 22.41 3.19
CA TYR A 207 10.19 21.09 3.28
C TYR A 207 10.61 20.69 4.71
N GLU A 208 10.74 21.65 5.64
CA GLU A 208 11.13 21.42 7.04
C GLU A 208 9.98 20.89 7.91
N VAL A 209 8.75 20.93 7.39
CA VAL A 209 7.56 20.37 8.04
C VAL A 209 7.84 18.93 8.46
N ASN A 210 7.52 18.63 9.71
CA ASN A 210 7.65 17.29 10.26
C ASN A 210 6.33 16.85 10.90
N LEU A 211 5.55 16.05 10.15
CA LEU A 211 4.22 15.60 10.54
C LEU A 211 4.25 14.80 11.86
N THR A 212 5.32 14.04 12.11
CA THR A 212 5.50 13.30 13.38
C THR A 212 5.61 14.24 14.58
N LYS A 213 6.33 15.36 14.44
CA LYS A 213 6.51 16.36 15.51
C LYS A 213 5.30 17.27 15.66
N GLU A 214 4.65 17.64 14.55
CA GLU A 214 3.47 18.51 14.56
C GLU A 214 2.22 17.82 15.11
N PHE A 215 2.07 16.52 14.87
CA PHE A 215 0.92 15.73 15.28
C PHE A 215 1.32 14.55 16.17
N PRO A 216 1.89 14.80 17.37
CA PRO A 216 2.44 13.75 18.23
C PRO A 216 1.37 12.81 18.82
N LYS A 217 0.11 13.27 18.89
CA LYS A 217 -1.05 12.46 19.30
C LYS A 217 -1.72 11.75 18.11
N GLY A 218 -1.24 11.99 16.89
CA GLY A 218 -1.86 11.52 15.68
C GLY A 218 -3.03 12.37 15.19
N ALA A 219 -3.71 11.84 14.19
CA ALA A 219 -4.81 12.45 13.46
C ALA A 219 -6.01 11.48 13.33
N ARG A 220 -7.17 12.05 13.04
CA ARG A 220 -8.43 11.35 12.72
C ARG A 220 -8.66 11.27 11.22
N ALA A 221 -8.10 12.21 10.48
CA ALA A 221 -8.11 12.27 9.03
C ALA A 221 -6.77 12.84 8.54
N PHE A 222 -6.31 12.32 7.42
CA PHE A 222 -5.17 12.81 6.67
C PHE A 222 -5.54 12.75 5.19
N ALA A 223 -5.41 13.85 4.46
CA ALA A 223 -5.53 13.87 3.01
C ALA A 223 -4.27 14.48 2.41
N LEU A 224 -3.89 14.02 1.22
CA LEU A 224 -2.77 14.55 0.47
C LEU A 224 -3.19 14.66 -1.00
N GLU A 225 -3.02 15.86 -1.54
CA GLU A 225 -3.19 16.21 -2.94
C GLU A 225 -1.81 16.57 -3.51
N SER A 226 -1.49 16.05 -4.69
CA SER A 226 -0.23 16.32 -5.37
C SER A 226 -0.34 15.97 -6.85
N ASP A 227 0.28 16.76 -7.73
CA ASP A 227 0.44 16.50 -9.16
C ASP A 227 1.05 15.13 -9.43
N ARG A 228 1.83 14.62 -8.47
CA ARG A 228 2.45 13.30 -8.56
C ARG A 228 1.42 12.19 -8.66
N TYR A 229 0.24 12.40 -8.09
CA TYR A 229 -0.91 11.52 -8.16
C TYR A 229 -1.87 11.91 -9.29
N ALA A 230 -1.38 12.64 -10.31
CA ALA A 230 -2.20 13.14 -11.42
C ALA A 230 -3.39 14.00 -10.95
N ASP A 231 -3.15 14.86 -9.96
CA ASP A 231 -4.13 15.77 -9.37
C ASP A 231 -5.23 15.05 -8.57
N HIS A 232 -5.02 13.76 -8.25
CA HIS A 232 -5.86 13.03 -7.31
C HIS A 232 -5.51 13.39 -5.87
N GLU A 233 -6.55 13.58 -5.06
CA GLU A 233 -6.43 13.59 -3.60
C GLU A 233 -6.68 12.17 -3.09
N PHE A 234 -5.80 11.65 -2.25
CA PHE A 234 -6.15 10.50 -1.42
C PHE A 234 -6.42 10.94 0.02
N GLU A 235 -7.44 10.33 0.63
CA GLU A 235 -7.88 10.60 1.99
C GLU A 235 -7.82 9.31 2.82
N LEU A 236 -7.14 9.38 3.95
CA LEU A 236 -7.08 8.37 5.00
C LEU A 236 -7.92 8.86 6.18
N THR A 237 -8.97 8.14 6.53
CA THR A 237 -9.84 8.46 7.68
C THR A 237 -10.13 7.22 8.50
N THR A 238 -10.48 7.38 9.77
CA THR A 238 -11.15 6.29 10.50
C THR A 238 -12.65 6.37 10.26
N ALA A 239 -13.31 5.26 9.92
CA ALA A 239 -14.75 5.23 9.66
C ALA A 239 -15.57 5.82 10.82
N ASN A 240 -15.14 5.55 12.06
CA ASN A 240 -15.53 6.32 13.23
C ASN A 240 -14.28 7.03 13.82
N PRO A 241 -14.26 8.37 13.92
CA PRO A 241 -13.09 9.13 14.38
C PRO A 241 -12.56 8.78 15.77
N ASP A 242 -13.34 8.10 16.61
CA ASP A 242 -12.94 7.70 17.96
C ASP A 242 -12.44 6.24 18.02
N TYR A 243 -12.49 5.49 16.91
CA TYR A 243 -12.21 4.03 16.90
C TYR A 243 -10.84 3.66 16.34
N GLY A 244 -9.99 4.65 16.09
CA GLY A 244 -8.64 4.45 15.60
C GLY A 244 -7.90 5.76 15.41
N VAL A 245 -6.57 5.69 15.39
CA VAL A 245 -5.69 6.84 15.30
C VAL A 245 -4.73 6.65 14.14
N ILE A 246 -4.59 7.70 13.33
CA ILE A 246 -3.56 7.83 12.31
C ILE A 246 -2.34 8.46 12.95
N SER A 247 -1.15 7.94 12.69
CA SER A 247 0.11 8.42 13.23
C SER A 247 1.16 8.49 12.13
N PHE A 248 2.04 9.48 12.20
CA PHE A 248 3.06 9.71 11.18
C PHE A 248 4.42 9.21 11.65
N GLU A 249 5.16 8.52 10.79
CA GLU A 249 6.58 8.18 10.98
C GLU A 249 7.38 8.78 9.83
N GLN A 250 7.83 10.03 10.03
CA GLN A 250 8.66 10.79 9.12
C GLN A 250 10.10 10.85 9.64
N LYS A 251 11.05 10.29 8.89
CA LYS A 251 12.48 10.23 9.25
C LYS A 251 13.35 11.25 8.52
N ARG A 252 12.89 11.71 7.37
CA ARG A 252 13.55 12.70 6.50
C ARG A 252 12.60 13.88 6.27
N GLU A 253 12.98 14.79 5.41
CA GLU A 253 12.09 15.86 4.94
C GLU A 253 10.83 15.26 4.33
N VAL A 254 9.72 15.99 4.38
CA VAL A 254 8.39 15.48 4.03
C VAL A 254 8.30 14.98 2.58
N ILE A 255 9.23 15.46 1.75
CA ILE A 255 9.38 15.13 0.34
C ILE A 255 9.91 13.69 0.08
N HIS A 256 10.73 13.13 0.98
CA HIS A 256 11.41 11.82 0.83
C HIS A 256 10.58 10.63 1.29
N GLY A 257 9.26 10.75 1.15
CA GLY A 257 8.32 9.73 1.60
C GLY A 257 8.27 9.58 3.12
N PHE A 258 7.14 9.06 3.59
CA PHE A 258 6.92 8.83 5.01
C PHE A 258 5.86 7.77 5.22
N HIS A 259 5.80 7.22 6.44
CA HIS A 259 4.75 6.26 6.76
C HIS A 259 3.60 6.92 7.50
N VAL A 260 2.40 6.52 7.12
CA VAL A 260 1.16 6.81 7.82
C VAL A 260 0.65 5.50 8.40
N ASN A 261 0.69 5.37 9.73
CA ASN A 261 0.26 4.18 10.43
C ASN A 261 -1.11 4.41 11.07
N TRP A 262 -2.05 3.52 10.80
CA TRP A 262 -3.34 3.46 11.46
C TRP A 262 -3.41 2.28 12.42
N PHE A 263 -3.85 2.54 13.65
CA PHE A 263 -4.17 1.51 14.62
C PHE A 263 -5.60 1.71 15.15
N PRO A 264 -6.40 0.64 15.20
CA PRO A 264 -7.70 0.71 15.85
C PRO A 264 -7.54 0.92 17.36
N GLU A 265 -8.50 1.60 17.96
CA GLU A 265 -8.61 1.72 19.42
C GLU A 265 -8.83 0.31 20.01
N PRO A 266 -7.96 -0.19 20.91
CA PRO A 266 -8.03 -1.55 21.43
C PRO A 266 -9.40 -1.99 21.94
N ALA A 267 -10.13 -1.09 22.62
CA ALA A 267 -11.46 -1.39 23.17
C ALA A 267 -12.57 -1.46 22.09
N LYS A 268 -12.28 -1.01 20.86
CA LYS A 268 -13.25 -0.88 19.76
C LYS A 268 -12.93 -1.79 18.58
N VAL A 269 -11.86 -2.60 18.64
CA VAL A 269 -11.37 -3.42 17.52
C VAL A 269 -12.41 -4.37 16.91
N SER A 270 -13.42 -4.77 17.69
CA SER A 270 -14.49 -5.68 17.24
C SER A 270 -15.73 -4.95 16.72
N GLU A 271 -15.77 -3.63 16.86
CA GLU A 271 -16.86 -2.80 16.38
C GLU A 271 -16.81 -2.68 14.86
N LYS A 272 -17.99 -2.61 14.23
CA LYS A 272 -18.12 -2.54 12.77
C LYS A 272 -17.35 -1.35 12.18
N ASP A 273 -17.31 -0.23 12.89
CA ASP A 273 -16.74 1.03 12.38
C ASP A 273 -15.26 1.23 12.78
N ALA A 274 -14.60 0.23 13.37
CA ALA A 274 -13.16 0.25 13.62
C ALA A 274 -12.40 -0.10 12.34
N ARG A 275 -12.44 0.82 11.38
CA ARG A 275 -11.88 0.65 10.04
C ARG A 275 -11.08 1.87 9.63
N LEU A 276 -9.94 1.64 9.01
CA LEU A 276 -9.30 2.62 8.15
C LEU A 276 -10.11 2.71 6.86
N VAL A 277 -10.30 3.92 6.35
CA VAL A 277 -10.95 4.20 5.07
C VAL A 277 -9.93 4.94 4.22
N ILE A 278 -9.58 4.36 3.09
CA ILE A 278 -8.75 4.96 2.05
C ILE A 278 -9.69 5.38 0.93
N ARG A 279 -9.76 6.67 0.61
CA ARG A 279 -10.52 7.19 -0.52
C ARG A 279 -9.61 7.87 -1.52
N VAL A 280 -10.01 7.82 -2.79
CA VAL A 280 -9.38 8.59 -3.86
C VAL A 280 -10.45 9.48 -4.47
N LYS A 281 -10.12 10.75 -4.72
CA LYS A 281 -11.02 11.77 -5.27
C LYS A 281 -10.48 12.32 -6.58
#